data_AF-A0A971L4T0-F1
#
_entry.id   AF-A0A971L4T0-F1
#
_cell.length_a   1.000
_cell.length_b   1.000
_cell.length_c   1.000
_cell.angle_alpha   90.00
_cell.angle_beta   90.00
_cell.angle_gamma   90.00
#
_symmetry.space_group_name_H-M   'P 1'
#
loop_
_entity.id
_entity.type
_entity.pdbx_description
1 polymer ?
#
loop_
_entity_poly.entity_id
_entity_poly.type
_entity_poly.pdbx_seq_one_letter_code
_entity_poly.pdbx_strand_id
1 'polypeptide(L)'
;MSNKKTLISLFAGAGGLDLGLEQAGFITKIANEIEPQACETLRKNKVLCNLNSDEVDDFIAESLLQPCLKRLSDIDKKLFFKRIKTHTNKKKYLQECVVIEGDIRSIPSNRFQSLLDEELFCIAGGPPCQPFSKAGKQKSLDCTKNGDLFYEFIRLVKDLKPKWFLFENVKGITFTKTDVVYQ
;
A
#
# COMPACT_ATOMS: atom_id res chain seq x y z
N MET A 1 17.65 -6.92 -22.28
CA MET A 1 17.33 -6.95 -20.83
C MET A 1 15.85 -6.65 -20.69
N SER A 2 15.08 -7.52 -20.02
CA SER A 2 13.68 -7.22 -19.70
C SER A 2 13.65 -6.02 -18.77
N ASN A 3 13.02 -4.92 -19.19
CA ASN A 3 12.90 -3.71 -18.39
C ASN A 3 11.86 -3.97 -17.29
N LYS A 4 12.30 -4.49 -16.13
CA LYS A 4 11.42 -4.80 -15.00
C LYS A 4 10.70 -3.52 -14.56
N LYS A 5 9.39 -3.60 -14.39
CA LYS A 5 8.57 -2.47 -13.94
C LYS A 5 8.58 -2.39 -12.41
N THR A 6 9.73 -2.02 -11.85
CA THR A 6 9.92 -1.87 -10.40
C THR A 6 9.00 -0.78 -9.83
N LEU A 7 8.47 -1.04 -8.64
CA LEU A 7 7.47 -0.20 -8.00
C LEU A 7 7.85 0.09 -6.55
N ILE A 8 7.76 1.36 -6.17
CA ILE A 8 7.62 1.78 -4.78
C ILE A 8 6.14 2.12 -4.53
N SER A 9 5.55 1.51 -3.52
CA SER A 9 4.21 1.80 -3.06
C SER A 9 4.25 2.60 -1.78
N LEU A 10 3.59 3.76 -1.78
CA LEU A 10 3.48 4.65 -0.64
C LEU A 10 2.04 4.64 -0.13
N PHE A 11 1.86 4.69 1.19
CA PHE A 11 0.54 4.60 1.80
C PHE A 11 -0.18 3.32 1.38
N ALA A 12 0.56 2.20 1.39
CA ALA A 12 0.16 0.95 0.74
C ALA A 12 -1.11 0.32 1.36
N GLY A 13 -1.45 0.66 2.60
CA GLY A 13 -2.52 0.04 3.35
C GLY A 13 -2.33 -1.48 3.37
N ALA A 14 -3.42 -2.22 3.17
CA ALA A 14 -3.38 -3.69 3.09
C ALA A 14 -2.82 -4.24 1.76
N GLY A 15 -2.42 -3.38 0.82
CA GLY A 15 -1.78 -3.78 -0.44
C GLY A 15 -2.71 -3.97 -1.64
N GLY A 16 -3.94 -3.45 -1.60
CA GLY A 16 -4.91 -3.67 -2.68
C GLY A 16 -4.44 -3.14 -4.03
N LEU A 17 -3.89 -1.92 -4.05
CA LEU A 17 -3.31 -1.31 -5.26
C LEU A 17 -2.07 -2.09 -5.73
N ASP A 18 -1.20 -2.47 -4.79
CA ASP A 18 0.03 -3.22 -5.04
C ASP A 18 -0.25 -4.56 -5.74
N LEU A 19 -1.20 -5.33 -5.21
CA LEU A 19 -1.60 -6.61 -5.80
C LEU A 19 -2.14 -6.43 -7.22
N GLY A 20 -2.90 -5.37 -7.48
CA GLY A 20 -3.39 -5.04 -8.82
C GLY A 20 -2.25 -4.66 -9.79
N LEU A 21 -1.26 -3.90 -9.33
CA LEU A 21 -0.10 -3.53 -10.13
C LEU A 21 0.80 -4.74 -10.42
N GLU A 22 1.02 -5.62 -9.45
CA GLU A 22 1.75 -6.87 -9.71
C GLU A 22 1.01 -7.78 -10.68
N GLN A 23 -0.32 -7.84 -10.62
CA GLN A 23 -1.12 -8.53 -11.64
C GLN A 23 -0.96 -7.92 -13.04
N ALA A 24 -0.69 -6.62 -13.15
CA ALA A 24 -0.38 -5.93 -14.40
C ALA A 24 1.10 -6.05 -14.83
N GLY A 25 1.91 -6.82 -14.09
CA GLY A 25 3.32 -7.09 -14.41
C GLY A 25 4.33 -6.12 -13.81
N PHE A 26 3.94 -5.35 -12.79
CA PHE A 26 4.87 -4.60 -11.95
C PHE A 26 5.49 -5.51 -10.88
N ILE A 27 6.59 -5.05 -10.28
CA ILE A 27 7.26 -5.75 -9.18
C ILE A 27 7.40 -4.76 -8.03
N THR A 28 6.64 -4.96 -6.96
CA THR A 28 6.73 -4.10 -5.77
C THR A 28 8.01 -4.40 -5.03
N LYS A 29 8.97 -3.47 -5.05
CA LYS A 29 10.24 -3.57 -4.33
C LYS A 29 10.13 -3.02 -2.92
N ILE A 30 9.33 -1.98 -2.72
CA ILE A 30 9.17 -1.32 -1.42
C ILE A 30 7.71 -0.95 -1.23
N ALA A 31 7.17 -1.21 -0.04
CA ALA A 31 5.87 -0.70 0.40
C ALA A 31 6.06 0.06 1.72
N ASN A 32 5.70 1.35 1.76
CA ASN A 32 5.66 2.12 3.00
C ASN A 32 4.22 2.24 3.51
N GLU A 33 4.04 1.96 4.81
CA GLU A 33 2.77 2.03 5.50
C GLU A 33 3.02 2.36 6.98
N ILE A 34 2.14 3.19 7.57
CA ILE A 34 2.27 3.64 8.95
C ILE A 34 1.51 2.73 9.93
N GLU A 35 0.39 2.13 9.50
CA GLU A 35 -0.45 1.29 10.35
C GLU A 35 0.14 -0.12 10.49
N PRO A 36 0.48 -0.58 11.72
CA PRO A 36 1.12 -1.88 11.93
C PRO A 36 0.32 -3.07 11.40
N GLN A 37 -1.02 -3.04 11.55
CA GLN A 37 -1.93 -4.10 11.12
C GLN A 37 -1.98 -4.22 9.59
N ALA A 38 -1.84 -3.09 8.90
CA ALA A 38 -1.74 -3.05 7.44
C ALA A 38 -0.38 -3.61 6.98
N CYS A 39 0.70 -3.24 7.67
CA CYS A 39 2.02 -3.83 7.45
C CYS A 39 2.03 -5.35 7.69
N GLU A 40 1.37 -5.82 8.74
CA GLU A 40 1.21 -7.25 9.02
C GLU A 40 0.47 -7.95 7.88
N THR A 41 -0.59 -7.34 7.34
CA THR A 41 -1.32 -7.87 6.17
C THR A 41 -0.42 -7.97 4.95
N LEU A 42 0.37 -6.94 4.65
CA LEU A 42 1.35 -6.96 3.56
C LEU A 42 2.38 -8.08 3.74
N ARG A 43 2.90 -8.28 4.96
CA ARG A 43 3.85 -9.36 5.29
C ARG A 43 3.19 -10.74 5.14
N LYS A 44 1.96 -10.92 5.64
CA LYS A 44 1.19 -12.17 5.53
C LYS A 44 0.93 -12.52 4.06
N ASN A 45 0.62 -11.56 3.20
CA ASN A 45 0.45 -11.79 1.75
C ASN A 45 1.71 -12.37 1.07
N LYS A 46 2.91 -12.08 1.57
CA LYS A 46 4.16 -12.66 1.03
C LYS A 46 4.31 -14.14 1.36
N VAL A 47 3.97 -14.49 2.60
CA VAL A 47 4.21 -15.82 3.15
C VAL A 47 3.09 -16.77 2.77
N LEU A 48 1.84 -16.30 2.78
CA LEU A 48 0.66 -17.08 2.45
C LEU A 48 0.85 -17.84 1.12
N CYS A 49 1.42 -17.17 0.11
CA CYS A 49 1.65 -17.76 -1.21
C CYS A 49 2.69 -18.91 -1.27
N ASN A 50 3.38 -19.19 -0.17
CA ASN A 50 4.43 -20.21 -0.05
C ASN A 50 4.11 -21.29 0.98
N LEU A 51 2.95 -21.22 1.65
CA LEU A 51 2.56 -22.18 2.68
C LEU A 51 2.11 -23.51 2.06
N ASN A 52 2.49 -24.61 2.70
CA ASN A 52 1.95 -25.94 2.41
C ASN A 52 0.53 -26.11 3.01
N SER A 53 -0.13 -27.25 2.74
CA SER A 53 -1.52 -27.46 3.18
C SER A 53 -1.73 -27.31 4.67
N ASP A 54 -0.79 -27.81 5.47
CA ASP A 54 -0.92 -27.89 6.92
C ASP A 54 -0.65 -26.51 7.53
N GLU A 55 0.35 -25.80 7.01
CA GLU A 55 0.64 -24.41 7.39
C GLU A 55 -0.51 -23.45 7.04
N VAL A 56 -1.23 -23.72 5.94
CA VAL A 56 -2.43 -22.96 5.60
C VAL A 56 -3.54 -23.19 6.63
N ASP A 57 -3.69 -24.41 7.14
CA ASP A 57 -4.67 -24.71 8.18
C ASP A 57 -4.33 -24.01 9.50
N ASP A 58 -3.05 -23.97 9.87
CA ASP A 58 -2.57 -23.20 11.03
C ASP A 58 -2.82 -21.70 10.87
N PHE A 59 -2.52 -21.13 9.70
CA PHE A 59 -2.80 -19.73 9.37
C PHE A 59 -4.30 -19.41 9.50
N ILE A 60 -5.16 -20.32 9.04
CA ILE A 60 -6.62 -20.17 9.12
C ILE A 60 -7.09 -20.21 10.58
N ALA A 61 -6.56 -21.14 11.38
CA ALA A 61 -6.89 -21.27 12.80
C ALA A 61 -6.50 -20.00 13.57
N GLU A 62 -5.33 -19.44 13.32
CA GLU A 62 -4.89 -18.16 13.91
C GLU A 62 -5.81 -17.00 13.45
N SER A 63 -6.12 -16.93 12.16
CA SER A 63 -6.96 -15.87 11.58
C SER A 63 -8.36 -15.85 12.19
N LEU A 64 -8.95 -17.02 12.50
CA LEU A 64 -10.26 -17.14 13.14
C LEU A 64 -10.34 -16.46 14.52
N LEU A 65 -9.22 -16.19 15.18
CA LEU A 65 -9.17 -15.47 16.44
C LEU A 65 -9.47 -13.97 16.29
N GLN A 66 -9.36 -13.43 15.07
CA GLN A 66 -9.57 -12.01 14.80
C GLN A 66 -11.03 -11.57 14.99
N PRO A 67 -11.29 -10.42 15.65
CA PRO A 67 -12.65 -9.94 15.91
C PRO A 67 -13.53 -9.72 14.66
N CYS A 68 -12.92 -9.43 13.50
CA CYS A 68 -13.63 -9.26 12.23
C CYS A 68 -14.22 -10.58 11.71
N LEU A 69 -13.53 -11.70 11.94
CA LEU A 69 -13.94 -13.02 11.47
C LEU A 69 -14.89 -13.72 12.44
N LYS A 70 -14.81 -13.41 13.74
CA LYS A 70 -15.73 -13.93 14.77
C LYS A 70 -17.21 -13.59 14.50
N ARG A 71 -17.46 -12.42 13.91
CA ARG A 71 -18.80 -11.90 13.59
C ARG A 71 -19.40 -12.46 12.31
N LEU A 72 -18.62 -13.20 11.52
CA LEU A 72 -19.12 -13.84 10.31
C LEU A 72 -19.92 -15.10 10.62
N SER A 73 -20.90 -15.42 9.77
CA SER A 73 -21.59 -16.71 9.82
C SER A 73 -20.61 -17.85 9.53
N ASP A 74 -20.92 -19.06 10.00
CA ASP A 74 -20.04 -20.22 9.73
C ASP A 74 -19.98 -20.57 8.24
N ILE A 75 -21.05 -20.25 7.49
CA ILE A 75 -21.09 -20.37 6.04
C ILE A 75 -20.08 -19.40 5.41
N ASP A 76 -20.09 -18.13 5.83
CA ASP A 76 -19.16 -17.11 5.30
C ASP A 76 -17.71 -17.44 5.63
N LYS A 77 -17.43 -17.89 6.85
CA LYS A 77 -16.09 -18.37 7.25
C LYS A 77 -15.65 -19.52 6.33
N LYS A 78 -16.51 -20.52 6.14
CA LYS A 78 -16.20 -21.68 5.30
C LYS A 78 -15.95 -21.28 3.85
N LEU A 79 -16.76 -20.39 3.28
CA LEU A 79 -16.54 -19.88 1.91
C LEU A 79 -15.25 -19.08 1.81
N PHE A 80 -14.98 -18.19 2.77
CA PHE A 80 -13.78 -17.36 2.80
C PHE A 80 -12.51 -18.21 2.86
N PHE A 81 -12.43 -19.16 3.78
CA PHE A 81 -11.25 -20.02 3.90
C PHE A 81 -11.10 -21.02 2.76
N LYS A 82 -12.21 -21.49 2.16
CA LYS A 82 -12.15 -22.24 0.90
C LYS A 82 -11.53 -21.41 -0.23
N ARG A 83 -11.81 -20.10 -0.30
CA ARG A 83 -11.18 -19.20 -1.28
C ARG A 83 -9.68 -19.02 -0.98
N ILE A 84 -9.29 -18.86 0.27
CA ILE A 84 -7.87 -18.77 0.66
C ILE A 84 -7.14 -20.04 0.19
N LYS A 85 -7.61 -21.23 0.59
CA LYS A 85 -7.01 -22.53 0.22
C LYS A 85 -6.84 -22.73 -1.28
N THR A 86 -7.78 -22.23 -2.08
CA THR A 86 -7.72 -22.39 -3.55
C THR A 86 -6.74 -21.44 -4.24
N HIS A 87 -6.28 -20.39 -3.57
CA HIS A 87 -5.40 -19.37 -4.15
C HIS A 87 -3.98 -19.37 -3.56
N THR A 88 -3.74 -20.10 -2.47
CA THR A 88 -2.46 -20.10 -1.74
C THR A 88 -1.25 -20.49 -2.59
N ASN A 89 -1.41 -21.31 -3.64
CA ASN A 89 -0.27 -21.79 -4.45
C ASN A 89 -0.29 -21.32 -5.91
N LYS A 90 -1.15 -20.37 -6.28
CA LYS A 90 -1.33 -20.01 -7.70
C LYS A 90 -0.43 -18.86 -8.15
N LYS A 91 -0.50 -17.74 -7.46
CA LYS A 91 0.27 -16.54 -7.79
C LYS A 91 0.93 -16.03 -6.53
N LYS A 92 2.22 -15.77 -6.64
CA LYS A 92 3.02 -15.21 -5.58
C LYS A 92 3.06 -13.70 -5.77
N TYR A 93 2.70 -12.96 -4.73
CA TYR A 93 2.72 -11.52 -4.75
C TYR A 93 3.65 -10.97 -3.67
N LEU A 94 4.16 -9.76 -3.87
CA LEU A 94 4.99 -9.01 -2.92
C LEU A 94 6.28 -9.75 -2.53
N GLN A 95 6.73 -10.72 -3.33
CA GLN A 95 7.85 -11.61 -2.98
C GLN A 95 9.17 -10.84 -2.82
N GLU A 96 9.35 -9.80 -3.64
CA GLU A 96 10.53 -8.93 -3.61
C GLU A 96 10.29 -7.65 -2.80
N CYS A 97 9.11 -7.49 -2.20
CA CYS A 97 8.77 -6.27 -1.48
C CYS A 97 9.53 -6.22 -0.16
N VAL A 98 9.98 -5.04 0.24
CA VAL A 98 10.41 -4.71 1.60
C VAL A 98 9.36 -3.78 2.20
N VAL A 99 8.79 -4.17 3.35
CA VAL A 99 7.81 -3.33 4.06
C VAL A 99 8.56 -2.38 4.98
N ILE A 100 8.47 -1.08 4.70
CA ILE A 100 8.97 -0.02 5.57
C ILE A 100 7.80 0.47 6.42
N GLU A 101 7.71 -0.07 7.63
CA GLU A 101 6.72 0.35 8.62
C GLU A 101 7.15 1.66 9.27
N GLY A 102 6.32 2.68 9.17
CA GLY A 102 6.56 3.97 9.79
C GLY A 102 6.05 5.17 8.99
N ASP A 103 6.08 6.32 9.66
CA ASP A 103 5.66 7.59 9.08
C ASP A 103 6.65 8.08 8.01
N ILE A 104 6.15 8.24 6.78
CA ILE A 104 6.92 8.68 5.62
C ILE A 104 7.70 9.99 5.85
N ARG A 105 7.18 10.88 6.70
CA ARG A 105 7.80 12.18 7.05
C ARG A 105 9.13 12.02 7.77
N SER A 106 9.27 10.90 8.49
CA SER A 106 10.50 10.54 9.21
C SER A 106 11.46 9.69 8.40
N ILE A 107 11.08 9.32 7.17
CA ILE A 107 11.85 8.40 6.33
C ILE A 107 12.50 9.19 5.18
N PRO A 108 13.84 9.35 5.21
CA PRO A 108 14.55 10.08 4.16
C PRO A 108 14.59 9.30 2.84
N SER A 109 14.69 10.03 1.72
CA SER A 109 14.67 9.46 0.36
C SER A 109 15.80 8.44 0.11
N ASN A 110 16.96 8.63 0.75
CA ASN A 110 18.10 7.72 0.64
C ASN A 110 17.79 6.31 1.18
N ARG A 111 16.85 6.17 2.14
CA ARG A 111 16.42 4.87 2.65
C ARG A 111 15.79 4.04 1.53
N PHE A 112 14.98 4.66 0.68
CA PHE A 112 14.39 4.00 -0.49
C PHE A 112 15.44 3.67 -1.54
N GLN A 113 16.35 4.60 -1.86
CA GLN A 113 17.44 4.37 -2.82
C GLN A 113 18.32 3.18 -2.41
N SER A 114 18.63 3.04 -1.12
CA SER A 114 19.48 1.95 -0.61
C SER A 114 18.88 0.55 -0.78
N LEU A 115 17.56 0.47 -0.98
CA LEU A 115 16.81 -0.78 -1.12
C LEU A 115 16.47 -1.10 -2.58
N LEU A 116 16.79 -0.18 -3.50
CA LEU A 116 16.64 -0.41 -4.93
C LEU A 116 17.95 -0.96 -5.50
N ASP A 117 17.86 -2.12 -6.12
CA ASP A 117 18.94 -2.80 -6.85
C ASP A 117 18.95 -2.45 -8.36
N GLU A 118 17.85 -1.88 -8.84
CA GLU A 118 17.60 -1.58 -10.25
C GLU A 118 16.96 -0.18 -10.41
N GLU A 119 16.83 0.27 -11.66
CA GLU A 119 16.17 1.54 -11.98
C GLU A 119 14.70 1.55 -11.52
N LEU A 120 14.25 2.65 -10.91
CA LEU A 120 12.87 2.81 -10.45
C LEU A 120 11.92 3.14 -11.59
N PHE A 121 10.97 2.25 -11.88
CA PHE A 121 10.00 2.48 -12.95
C PHE A 121 8.81 3.32 -12.50
N CYS A 122 8.20 2.99 -11.36
CA CYS A 122 7.00 3.68 -10.87
C CYS A 122 7.03 3.95 -9.36
N ILE A 123 6.46 5.09 -8.96
CA ILE A 123 5.97 5.31 -7.60
C ILE A 123 4.45 5.34 -7.64
N ALA A 124 3.78 4.48 -6.86
CA ALA A 124 2.33 4.50 -6.72
C ALA A 124 1.92 4.77 -5.27
N GLY A 125 0.73 5.33 -5.05
CA GLY A 125 0.20 5.50 -3.70
C GLY A 125 -1.03 6.39 -3.66
N GLY A 126 -1.75 6.27 -2.55
CA GLY A 126 -2.93 7.10 -2.26
C GLY A 126 -2.76 7.86 -0.95
N PRO A 127 -2.03 8.99 -0.93
CA PRO A 127 -1.88 9.78 0.29
C PRO A 127 -3.26 10.23 0.80
N PRO A 128 -3.49 10.19 2.12
CA PRO A 128 -4.80 10.48 2.69
C PRO A 128 -5.20 11.93 2.44
N CYS A 129 -6.34 12.10 1.79
CA CYS A 129 -6.86 13.38 1.32
C CYS A 129 -7.77 14.04 2.36
N GLN A 130 -7.25 14.30 3.57
CA GLN A 130 -8.06 14.87 4.65
C GLN A 130 -8.44 16.37 4.48
N PRO A 131 -7.63 17.27 3.87
CA PRO A 131 -8.03 18.68 3.76
C PRO A 131 -9.08 18.97 2.67
N PHE A 132 -9.45 18.01 1.83
CA PHE A 132 -10.34 18.21 0.69
C PHE A 132 -11.75 17.57 0.84
N SER A 133 -12.05 17.00 2.01
CA SER A 133 -13.36 16.38 2.25
C SER A 133 -14.40 17.44 2.64
N LYS A 134 -15.52 17.50 1.91
CA LYS A 134 -16.66 18.42 2.14
C LYS A 134 -17.38 18.22 3.48
N ALA A 135 -16.91 17.32 4.37
CA ALA A 135 -17.57 16.97 5.62
C ALA A 135 -17.11 17.79 6.84
N GLY A 136 -16.04 18.58 6.71
CA GLY A 136 -15.55 19.49 7.75
C GLY A 136 -15.77 20.95 7.34
N LYS A 137 -16.34 21.76 8.24
CA LYS A 137 -16.52 23.21 8.09
C LYS A 137 -15.29 23.87 7.45
N GLN A 138 -15.53 24.83 6.56
CA GLN A 138 -14.59 25.81 5.99
C GLN A 138 -13.87 26.61 7.09
N LYS A 139 -13.02 25.95 7.87
CA LYS A 139 -11.98 26.57 8.67
C LYS A 139 -10.70 26.41 7.86
N SER A 140 -10.10 27.56 7.58
CA SER A 140 -8.77 27.81 7.03
C SER A 140 -7.91 26.56 6.95
N LEU A 141 -7.43 26.25 5.75
CA LEU A 141 -6.41 25.25 5.45
C LEU A 141 -5.24 25.33 6.44
N ASP A 142 -5.33 24.65 7.58
CA ASP A 142 -4.18 24.37 8.41
C ASP A 142 -3.50 23.15 7.78
N CYS A 143 -2.85 23.40 6.64
CA CYS A 143 -2.10 22.42 5.84
C CYS A 143 -0.95 21.78 6.62
N THR A 144 -0.64 22.29 7.80
CA THR A 144 0.56 22.00 8.60
C THR A 144 0.68 20.54 9.07
N LYS A 145 -0.40 19.75 9.09
CA LYS A 145 -0.34 18.32 9.52
C LYS A 145 -0.77 17.29 8.48
N ASN A 146 -1.74 17.61 7.63
CA ASN A 146 -2.36 16.64 6.70
C ASN A 146 -2.11 16.96 5.21
N GLY A 147 -1.84 18.22 4.86
CA GLY A 147 -1.36 18.58 3.50
C GLY A 147 0.08 18.13 3.27
N ASP A 148 0.80 17.84 4.35
CA ASP A 148 2.17 17.34 4.39
C ASP A 148 2.35 16.03 3.61
N LEU A 149 1.43 15.07 3.74
CA LEU A 149 1.59 13.75 3.12
C LEU A 149 1.49 13.78 1.58
N PHE A 150 0.78 14.76 1.03
CA PHE A 150 0.82 15.03 -0.41
C PHE A 150 2.23 15.48 -0.82
N TYR A 151 2.80 16.44 -0.08
CA TYR A 151 4.15 16.94 -0.35
C TYR A 151 5.22 15.86 -0.15
N GLU A 152 5.03 14.92 0.78
CA GLU A 152 5.93 13.78 0.96
C GLU A 152 5.90 12.81 -0.22
N PHE A 153 4.73 12.57 -0.82
CA PHE A 153 4.65 11.83 -2.08
C PHE A 153 5.45 12.55 -3.18
N ILE A 154 5.25 13.86 -3.33
CA ILE A 154 5.95 14.68 -4.33
C ILE A 154 7.46 14.74 -4.05
N ARG A 155 7.87 14.81 -2.77
CA ARG A 155 9.28 14.78 -2.33
C ARG A 155 9.96 13.53 -2.86
N LEU A 156 9.36 12.36 -2.64
CA LEU A 156 9.94 11.10 -3.13
C LEU A 156 9.93 11.00 -4.67
N VAL A 157 8.90 11.50 -5.36
CA VAL A 157 8.91 11.57 -6.83
C VAL A 157 10.05 12.48 -7.33
N LYS A 158 10.26 13.64 -6.70
CA LYS A 158 11.31 14.59 -7.07
C LYS A 158 12.72 14.03 -6.81
N ASP A 159 12.90 13.34 -5.69
CA ASP A 159 14.20 12.83 -5.26
C ASP A 159 14.59 11.53 -5.98
N LEU A 160 13.63 10.63 -6.20
CA LEU A 160 13.87 9.31 -6.80
C LEU A 160 13.70 9.30 -8.32
N LYS A 161 13.05 10.32 -8.89
CA LYS A 161 12.86 10.53 -10.35
C LYS A 161 12.41 9.26 -11.10
N PRO A 162 11.27 8.65 -10.72
CA PRO A 162 10.77 7.47 -11.42
C PRO A 162 10.34 7.83 -12.85
N LYS A 163 10.28 6.84 -13.74
CA LYS A 163 9.75 7.02 -15.10
C LYS A 163 8.27 7.40 -15.11
N TRP A 164 7.51 6.83 -14.17
CA TRP A 164 6.08 7.06 -14.00
C TRP A 164 5.76 7.28 -12.53
N PHE A 165 4.65 7.98 -12.26
CA PHE A 165 4.02 7.92 -10.95
C PHE A 165 2.52 7.71 -11.12
N LEU A 166 1.91 7.03 -10.16
CA LEU A 166 0.46 6.81 -10.07
C LEU A 166 -0.03 7.34 -8.74
N PHE A 167 -0.89 8.33 -8.80
CA PHE A 167 -1.47 8.97 -7.62
C PHE A 167 -2.96 8.63 -7.56
N GLU A 168 -3.36 7.76 -6.63
CA GLU A 168 -4.75 7.39 -6.41
C GLU A 168 -5.39 8.33 -5.40
N ASN A 169 -6.60 8.82 -5.69
CA ASN A 169 -7.35 9.62 -4.74
C ASN A 169 -8.84 9.65 -5.09
N VAL A 170 -9.65 10.11 -4.13
CA VAL A 170 -11.08 10.30 -4.30
C VAL A 170 -11.40 11.45 -5.25
N LYS A 171 -12.55 11.36 -5.95
CA LYS A 171 -13.06 12.38 -6.90
C LYS A 171 -13.11 13.82 -6.34
N GLY A 172 -13.14 13.99 -5.01
CA GLY A 172 -13.13 15.30 -4.35
C GLY A 172 -11.94 16.19 -4.71
N ILE A 173 -10.81 15.62 -5.15
CA ILE A 173 -9.61 16.37 -5.53
C ILE A 173 -9.82 17.26 -6.76
N THR A 174 -10.75 16.93 -7.66
CA THR A 174 -11.00 17.73 -8.87
C THR A 174 -11.90 18.96 -8.63
N PHE A 175 -12.55 19.03 -7.46
CA PHE A 175 -13.52 20.09 -7.14
C PHE A 175 -12.95 21.22 -6.30
N THR A 176 -11.71 21.08 -5.83
CA THR A 176 -11.04 22.09 -5.02
C THR A 176 -10.23 23.00 -5.94
N LYS A 177 -10.78 24.18 -6.23
CA LYS A 177 -9.97 25.33 -6.63
C LYS A 177 -9.13 25.73 -5.43
N THR A 178 -7.99 25.09 -5.24
CA THR A 178 -6.93 25.66 -4.42
C THR A 178 -6.10 26.55 -5.32
N ASP A 179 -6.13 27.85 -5.06
CA ASP A 179 -5.08 28.73 -5.52
C ASP A 179 -3.78 28.18 -4.94
N VAL A 180 -2.97 27.54 -5.78
CA VAL A 180 -1.64 27.07 -5.39
C VAL A 180 -0.77 28.31 -5.29
N VAL A 181 -0.75 28.92 -4.11
CA VAL A 181 0.18 30.02 -3.82
C VAL A 181 1.56 29.39 -3.65
N TYR A 182 2.40 29.51 -4.68
CA TYR A 182 3.84 29.36 -4.52
C TYR A 182 4.33 30.56 -3.70
N GLN A 183 4.76 30.32 -2.46
CA GLN A 183 5.63 31.24 -1.72
C GLN A 183 7.07 30.79 -1.88
#